data_AF-A0A1G4IJQ5-F1
#
_entry.id   AF-A0A1G4IJQ5-F1
#
_cell.length_a   1.000
_cell.length_b   1.000
_cell.length_c   1.000
_cell.angle_alpha   90.00
_cell.angle_beta   90.00
_cell.angle_gamma   90.00
#
_symmetry.space_group_name_H-M   'P 1'
#
loop_
_entity.id
_entity.type
_entity.pdbx_description
1 polymer ?
#
loop_
_entity_poly.entity_id
_entity_poly.type
_entity_poly.pdbx_seq_one_letter_code
_entity_poly.pdbx_strand_id
1 'polypeptide(L)'
;MKRSLIARWQSGVHTPHGVVYRGAKMKNWPEQRIPENFKFTEEQRFRTKAIPRDVGTIPRNFVLGVLYRHQPCEVGGLWEHCTNDPEIVLDSKRHLREVLKQAREEGFVTFERDAISNEWLCFLTRERYEEVQRIVTAKSEAVDAHSGLRGAAATETSTYAEKFREMNVEAKEAHARRLEEEVANTTRYLRRFQQREIDYLPYTDLNGKVNFMWWYETRDVQQRADEVLTDSSSSKALAGEEEHKAGSQLEATTASTS
;
A
#
# COMPACT_ATOMS: atom_id res chain seq x y z
N MET A 1 7.16 23.81 -17.02
CA MET A 1 7.47 22.63 -16.16
C MET A 1 7.45 22.91 -14.65
N LYS A 2 7.91 24.06 -14.12
CA LYS A 2 7.98 24.31 -12.66
C LYS A 2 6.64 24.25 -11.89
N ARG A 3 5.50 24.57 -12.51
CA ARG A 3 4.18 24.56 -11.82
C ARG A 3 3.60 23.16 -11.60
N SER A 4 3.96 22.16 -12.42
CA SER A 4 3.34 20.82 -12.34
C SER A 4 3.89 19.97 -11.19
N LEU A 5 5.12 20.23 -10.75
CA LEU A 5 5.75 19.50 -9.63
C LEU A 5 5.23 19.93 -8.26
N ILE A 6 4.68 21.14 -8.15
CA ILE A 6 4.23 21.70 -6.87
C ILE A 6 2.86 21.14 -6.45
N ALA A 7 2.01 20.79 -7.42
CA ALA A 7 0.67 20.27 -7.14
C ALA A 7 0.62 18.74 -7.02
N ARG A 8 1.57 18.03 -7.66
CA ARG A 8 1.67 16.58 -7.63
C ARG A 8 2.50 16.14 -6.44
N TRP A 9 2.01 15.16 -5.69
CA TRP A 9 2.75 14.62 -4.55
C TRP A 9 4.08 13.99 -5.00
N GLN A 10 5.14 14.25 -4.24
CA GLN A 10 6.49 13.70 -4.42
C GLN A 10 7.13 13.52 -3.05
N SER A 11 7.80 12.38 -2.85
CA SER A 11 8.66 12.14 -1.70
C SER A 11 9.89 13.06 -1.76
N GLY A 12 10.35 13.57 -0.62
CA GLY A 12 11.43 14.55 -0.52
C GLY A 12 11.00 16.02 -0.70
N VAL A 13 9.77 16.27 -1.16
CA VAL A 13 9.15 17.61 -1.18
C VAL A 13 8.02 17.71 -0.16
N HIS A 14 7.07 16.77 -0.24
CA HIS A 14 5.83 16.80 0.54
C HIS A 14 5.92 15.97 1.82
N THR A 15 6.89 15.07 1.87
CA THR A 15 7.26 14.23 3.00
C THR A 15 8.78 14.20 3.09
N PRO A 16 9.36 13.86 4.26
CA PRO A 16 10.79 13.59 4.37
C PRO A 16 11.25 12.55 3.32
N HIS A 17 12.50 12.66 2.88
CA HIS A 17 13.12 11.67 1.99
C HIS A 17 13.05 10.26 2.60
N GLY A 18 12.93 9.25 1.74
CA GLY A 18 12.81 7.84 2.16
C GLY A 18 11.40 7.40 2.54
N VAL A 19 10.47 8.33 2.78
CA VAL A 19 9.06 8.00 3.07
C VAL A 19 8.33 7.70 1.76
N VAL A 20 7.74 6.50 1.66
CA VAL A 20 6.91 6.08 0.53
C VAL A 20 5.60 5.50 1.05
N TYR A 21 4.47 6.05 0.58
CA TYR A 21 3.16 5.50 0.86
C TYR A 21 2.85 4.34 -0.08
N ARG A 22 2.61 3.14 0.48
CA ARG A 22 2.28 1.93 -0.28
C ARG A 22 0.80 1.85 -0.65
N GLY A 23 0.31 2.90 -1.29
CA GLY A 23 -1.07 3.02 -1.77
C GLY A 23 -1.22 2.73 -3.26
N ALA A 24 -2.41 3.02 -3.79
CA ALA A 24 -2.66 3.09 -5.22
C ALA A 24 -1.95 4.32 -5.83
N LYS A 25 -1.38 4.17 -7.02
CA LYS A 25 -0.58 5.25 -7.66
C LYS A 25 -1.45 6.02 -8.64
N MET A 26 -1.20 7.31 -8.81
CA MET A 26 -1.88 8.10 -9.82
C MET A 26 -1.31 7.77 -11.21
N LYS A 27 -2.18 7.51 -12.19
CA LYS A 27 -1.79 7.20 -13.56
C LYS A 27 -1.03 8.38 -14.18
N ASN A 28 0.04 8.08 -14.90
CA ASN A 28 0.88 9.07 -15.57
C ASN A 28 1.50 10.14 -14.63
N TRP A 29 1.54 9.89 -13.31
CA TRP A 29 2.28 10.73 -12.37
C TRP A 29 3.69 10.19 -12.19
N PRO A 30 4.74 10.92 -12.65
CA PRO A 30 6.10 10.45 -12.50
C PRO A 30 6.55 10.53 -11.04
N GLU A 31 7.22 9.50 -10.55
CA GLU A 31 7.96 9.54 -9.28
C GLU A 31 9.39 10.00 -9.59
N GLN A 32 9.67 11.29 -9.34
CA GLN A 32 10.95 11.90 -9.67
C GLN A 32 11.85 11.92 -8.44
N ARG A 33 13.13 11.61 -8.62
CA ARG A 33 14.11 11.74 -7.54
C ARG A 33 14.33 13.22 -7.20
N ILE A 34 14.06 13.59 -5.96
CA ILE A 34 14.24 14.94 -5.44
C ILE A 34 15.60 15.05 -4.76
N PRO A 35 16.43 16.06 -5.07
CA PRO A 35 17.70 16.28 -4.38
C PRO A 35 17.53 16.41 -2.86
N GLU A 36 18.47 15.88 -2.07
CA GLU A 36 18.42 15.90 -0.60
C GLU A 36 18.52 17.32 -0.01
N ASN A 37 19.15 18.24 -0.75
CA ASN A 37 19.24 19.64 -0.37
C ASN A 37 17.98 20.47 -0.71
N PHE A 38 16.92 19.83 -1.22
CA PHE A 38 15.68 20.53 -1.52
C PHE A 38 14.99 21.01 -0.24
N LYS A 39 14.64 22.30 -0.19
CA LYS A 39 13.83 22.88 0.88
C LYS A 39 12.98 24.01 0.33
N PHE A 40 11.70 24.03 0.69
CA PHE A 40 10.86 25.21 0.45
C PHE A 40 11.25 26.36 1.36
N THR A 41 11.15 27.58 0.85
CA THR A 41 11.03 28.76 1.72
C THR A 41 9.69 28.73 2.46
N GLU A 42 9.60 29.35 3.63
CA GLU A 42 8.38 29.30 4.45
C GLU A 42 7.17 29.87 3.71
N GLU A 43 7.34 30.99 3.00
CA GLU A 43 6.28 31.60 2.20
C GLU A 43 5.77 30.67 1.08
N GLN A 44 6.68 29.95 0.42
CA GLN A 44 6.30 28.97 -0.62
C GLN A 44 5.54 27.79 0.00
N ARG A 45 5.95 27.34 1.19
CA ARG A 45 5.28 26.25 1.92
C ARG A 45 3.82 26.61 2.20
N PHE A 46 3.53 27.83 2.66
CA PHE A 46 2.15 28.26 2.93
C PHE A 46 1.29 28.42 1.66
N ARG A 47 1.91 28.77 0.52
CA ARG A 47 1.21 28.89 -0.77
C ARG A 47 0.99 27.56 -1.48
N THR A 48 1.49 26.45 -0.94
CA THR A 48 1.38 25.14 -1.57
C THR A 48 -0.08 24.66 -1.53
N LYS A 49 -0.65 24.45 -2.72
CA LYS A 49 -1.99 23.88 -2.90
C LYS A 49 -1.85 22.43 -3.36
N ALA A 50 -2.73 21.56 -2.89
CA ALA A 50 -2.80 20.21 -3.39
C ALA A 50 -4.05 19.97 -4.22
N ILE A 51 -3.98 18.95 -5.06
CA ILE A 51 -5.09 18.44 -5.85
C ILE A 51 -6.10 17.78 -4.89
N PRO A 52 -7.41 18.06 -5.03
CA PRO A 52 -8.44 17.40 -4.24
C PRO A 52 -8.41 15.88 -4.51
N ARG A 53 -8.65 15.07 -3.48
CA ARG A 53 -8.69 13.61 -3.61
C ARG A 53 -10.12 13.12 -3.80
N ASP A 54 -10.25 11.90 -4.29
CA ASP A 54 -11.55 11.24 -4.36
C ASP A 54 -12.08 11.01 -2.94
N VAL A 55 -13.28 11.50 -2.65
CA VAL A 55 -13.99 11.22 -1.39
C VAL A 55 -15.33 10.55 -1.65
N GLY A 56 -15.52 10.05 -2.87
CA GLY A 56 -16.75 9.39 -3.30
C GLY A 56 -16.91 7.98 -2.72
N THR A 57 -17.83 7.25 -3.34
CA THR A 57 -18.30 5.95 -2.85
C THR A 57 -17.19 4.90 -2.72
N ILE A 58 -16.26 4.83 -3.69
CA ILE A 58 -15.23 3.78 -3.72
C ILE A 58 -14.25 3.91 -2.52
N PRO A 59 -13.55 5.05 -2.33
CA PRO A 59 -12.70 5.24 -1.15
C PRO A 59 -13.44 5.13 0.17
N ARG A 60 -14.66 5.70 0.26
CA ARG A 60 -15.48 5.63 1.48
C ARG A 60 -15.80 4.18 1.84
N ASN A 61 -16.34 3.40 0.91
CA ASN A 61 -16.72 2.01 1.16
C ASN A 61 -15.49 1.14 1.50
N PHE A 62 -14.33 1.43 0.89
CA PHE A 62 -13.07 0.79 1.27
C PHE A 62 -12.71 1.08 2.73
N VAL A 63 -12.69 2.34 3.15
CA VAL A 63 -12.35 2.73 4.54
C VAL A 63 -13.37 2.16 5.53
N LEU A 64 -14.66 2.20 5.23
CA LEU A 64 -15.70 1.61 6.07
C LEU A 64 -15.54 0.09 6.21
N GLY A 65 -15.14 -0.59 5.14
CA GLY A 65 -14.82 -2.02 5.19
C GLY A 65 -13.62 -2.34 6.08
N VAL A 66 -12.56 -1.52 6.01
CA VAL A 66 -11.39 -1.65 6.91
C VAL A 66 -11.80 -1.39 8.36
N LEU A 67 -12.57 -0.33 8.62
CA LEU A 67 -13.07 -0.02 9.96
C LEU A 67 -13.99 -1.11 10.52
N TYR A 68 -14.80 -1.75 9.68
CA TYR A 68 -15.67 -2.85 10.08
C TYR A 68 -14.86 -4.08 10.55
N ARG A 69 -13.72 -4.36 9.93
CA ARG A 69 -12.83 -5.46 10.32
C ARG A 69 -12.08 -5.21 11.63
N HIS A 70 -11.71 -3.95 11.90
CA HIS A 70 -10.83 -3.58 13.00
C HIS A 70 -11.53 -2.67 14.03
N GLN A 71 -12.75 -3.00 14.48
CA GLN A 71 -13.41 -2.23 15.54
C GLN A 71 -12.84 -2.56 16.93
N PRO A 72 -12.47 -1.55 17.76
CA PRO A 72 -12.26 -0.13 17.44
C PRO A 72 -10.89 0.10 16.78
N CYS A 73 -10.78 1.10 15.90
CA CYS A 73 -9.53 1.35 15.17
C CYS A 73 -8.84 2.62 15.67
N GLU A 74 -7.56 2.51 16.01
CA GLU A 74 -6.73 3.68 16.29
C GLU A 74 -6.48 4.48 14.99
N VAL A 75 -6.56 5.82 15.07
CA VAL A 75 -6.30 6.69 13.92
C VAL A 75 -4.83 6.60 13.46
N GLY A 76 -3.89 6.36 14.39
CA GLY A 76 -2.47 6.16 14.08
C GLY A 76 -2.20 4.91 13.25
N GLY A 77 -2.76 3.77 13.69
CA GLY A 77 -2.63 2.46 13.05
C GLY A 77 -3.50 2.25 11.79
N LEU A 78 -4.58 3.02 11.59
CA LEU A 78 -5.52 2.81 10.48
C LEU A 78 -4.86 2.79 9.10
N TRP A 79 -3.84 3.63 8.87
CA TRP A 79 -3.14 3.63 7.59
C TRP A 79 -2.46 2.28 7.30
N GLU A 80 -1.92 1.61 8.31
CA GLU A 80 -1.27 0.32 8.15
C GLU A 80 -2.28 -0.75 7.77
N HIS A 81 -3.43 -0.79 8.44
CA HIS A 81 -4.55 -1.66 8.06
C HIS A 81 -5.01 -1.41 6.62
N CYS A 82 -5.15 -0.15 6.21
CA CYS A 82 -5.46 0.19 4.82
C CYS A 82 -4.39 -0.34 3.85
N THR A 83 -3.10 -0.23 4.19
CA THR A 83 -2.02 -0.72 3.33
C THR A 83 -1.86 -2.24 3.35
N ASN A 84 -2.38 -2.94 4.34
CA ASN A 84 -2.37 -4.39 4.38
C ASN A 84 -3.50 -5.00 3.55
N ASP A 85 -4.57 -4.22 3.30
CA ASP A 85 -5.66 -4.65 2.43
C ASP A 85 -5.21 -4.71 0.95
N PRO A 86 -5.48 -5.83 0.23
CA PRO A 86 -5.10 -6.01 -1.17
C PRO A 86 -5.82 -5.04 -2.10
N GLU A 87 -6.99 -4.54 -1.73
CA GLU A 87 -7.83 -3.69 -2.58
C GLU A 87 -7.64 -2.20 -2.33
N ILE A 88 -6.51 -1.78 -1.73
CA ILE A 88 -6.24 -0.37 -1.44
C ILE A 88 -6.53 0.55 -2.64
N VAL A 89 -7.42 1.53 -2.41
CA VAL A 89 -7.79 2.59 -3.38
C VAL A 89 -7.23 3.95 -3.00
N LEU A 90 -6.66 4.06 -1.80
CA LEU A 90 -6.12 5.31 -1.28
C LEU A 90 -4.70 5.52 -1.79
N ASP A 91 -4.35 6.78 -2.07
CA ASP A 91 -3.02 7.13 -2.61
C ASP A 91 -2.02 7.54 -1.51
N SER A 92 -2.51 8.04 -0.38
CA SER A 92 -1.71 8.68 0.66
C SER A 92 -2.51 8.86 1.95
N LYS A 93 -1.81 9.15 3.06
CA LYS A 93 -2.44 9.53 4.34
C LYS A 93 -3.34 10.76 4.23
N ARG A 94 -3.08 11.67 3.27
CA ARG A 94 -3.93 12.84 3.03
C ARG A 94 -5.29 12.42 2.48
N HIS A 95 -5.31 11.52 1.51
CA HIS A 95 -6.54 10.98 0.92
C HIS A 95 -7.34 10.21 1.97
N LEU A 96 -6.68 9.37 2.80
CA LEU A 96 -7.34 8.73 3.95
C LEU A 96 -8.04 9.76 4.86
N ARG A 97 -7.34 10.85 5.22
CA ARG A 97 -7.91 11.90 6.07
C ARG A 97 -9.10 12.62 5.41
N GLU A 98 -9.04 12.91 4.12
CA GLU A 98 -10.13 13.55 3.38
C GLU A 98 -11.37 12.63 3.33
N VAL A 99 -11.17 11.33 3.12
CA VAL A 99 -12.25 10.32 3.15
C VAL A 99 -12.85 10.19 4.55
N LEU A 100 -12.02 10.13 5.59
CA LEU A 100 -12.48 10.08 6.99
C LEU A 100 -13.28 11.34 7.37
N LYS A 101 -12.84 12.51 6.89
CA LYS A 101 -13.58 13.76 7.08
C LYS A 101 -14.96 13.68 6.42
N GLN A 102 -15.03 13.22 5.17
CA GLN A 102 -16.28 13.05 4.45
C GLN A 102 -17.19 12.01 5.13
N ALA A 103 -16.65 10.87 5.53
CA ALA A 103 -17.40 9.81 6.22
C ALA A 103 -17.96 10.28 7.57
N ARG A 104 -17.26 11.18 8.26
CA ARG A 104 -17.77 11.86 9.46
C ARG A 104 -18.90 12.83 9.13
N GLU A 105 -18.76 13.64 8.08
CA GLU A 105 -19.81 14.56 7.62
C GLU A 105 -21.08 13.81 7.19
N GLU A 106 -20.93 12.61 6.60
CA GLU A 106 -22.02 11.69 6.26
C GLU A 106 -22.56 10.88 7.45
N GLY A 107 -21.98 11.05 8.64
CA GLY A 107 -22.45 10.40 9.88
C GLY A 107 -22.13 8.91 10.00
N PHE A 108 -21.23 8.35 9.19
CA PHE A 108 -20.81 6.95 9.32
C PHE A 108 -19.81 6.70 10.46
N VAL A 109 -18.99 7.71 10.77
CA VAL A 109 -17.84 7.57 11.67
C VAL A 109 -17.86 8.63 12.75
N THR A 110 -17.55 8.21 13.98
CA THR A 110 -17.26 9.09 15.12
C THR A 110 -15.82 8.92 15.59
N PHE A 111 -15.22 10.02 16.06
CA PHE A 111 -13.90 10.03 16.67
C PHE A 111 -14.04 10.30 18.15
N GLU A 112 -13.57 9.37 18.95
CA GLU A 112 -13.57 9.47 20.41
C GLU A 112 -12.14 9.31 20.90
N ARG A 113 -11.79 10.07 21.93
CA ARG A 113 -10.47 9.96 22.56
C ARG A 113 -10.57 8.99 23.71
N ASP A 114 -9.76 7.95 23.68
CA ASP A 114 -9.68 7.02 24.80
C ASP A 114 -9.05 7.71 26.02
N ALA A 115 -9.69 7.58 27.17
CA ALA A 115 -9.24 8.20 28.41
C ALA A 115 -7.98 7.52 28.98
N ILE A 116 -7.74 6.25 28.63
CA ILE A 116 -6.63 5.45 29.17
C ILE A 116 -5.36 5.69 28.35
N SER A 117 -5.41 5.43 27.03
CA SER A 117 -4.27 5.57 26.13
C SER A 117 -4.02 7.00 25.66
N ASN A 118 -5.01 7.90 25.76
CA ASN A 118 -5.04 9.22 25.13
C ASN A 118 -5.01 9.20 23.59
N GLU A 119 -5.21 8.04 22.98
CA GLU A 119 -5.25 7.89 21.54
C GLU A 119 -6.64 8.25 20.99
N TRP A 120 -6.66 8.70 19.73
CA TRP A 120 -7.91 8.92 19.01
C TRP A 120 -8.34 7.61 18.36
N LEU A 121 -9.50 7.12 18.78
CA LEU A 121 -10.15 5.94 18.23
C LEU A 121 -11.26 6.33 17.26
N CYS A 122 -11.47 5.48 16.27
CA CYS A 122 -12.42 5.62 15.19
C CYS A 122 -13.50 4.54 15.33
N PHE A 123 -14.74 4.98 15.51
CA PHE A 123 -15.90 4.10 15.71
C PHE A 123 -16.89 4.24 14.55
N LEU A 124 -17.53 3.13 14.19
CA LEU A 124 -18.69 3.17 13.30
C LEU A 124 -19.94 3.56 14.09
N THR A 125 -20.73 4.50 13.56
CA THR A 125 -21.96 4.94 14.21
C THR A 125 -23.02 3.83 14.20
N ARG A 126 -23.79 3.74 15.28
CA ARG A 126 -24.84 2.72 15.41
C ARG A 126 -25.92 2.85 14.35
N GLU A 127 -26.32 4.09 14.02
CA GLU A 127 -27.36 4.38 13.04
C GLU A 127 -27.00 3.93 11.61
N ARG A 128 -25.70 3.93 11.27
CA ARG A 128 -25.22 3.58 9.93
C ARG A 128 -24.54 2.21 9.89
N TYR A 129 -24.46 1.49 11.02
CA TYR A 129 -23.76 0.22 11.12
C TYR A 129 -24.34 -0.85 10.19
N GLU A 130 -25.67 -0.94 10.09
CA GLU A 130 -26.35 -1.89 9.19
C GLU A 130 -26.08 -1.58 7.71
N GLU A 131 -25.91 -0.30 7.35
CA GLU A 131 -25.51 0.07 5.99
C GLU A 131 -24.07 -0.34 5.71
N VAL A 132 -23.16 -0.16 6.65
CA VAL A 132 -21.78 -0.63 6.53
C VAL A 132 -21.72 -2.14 6.38
N GLN A 133 -22.51 -2.88 7.17
CA GLN A 133 -22.60 -4.34 7.05
C GLN A 133 -23.07 -4.76 5.65
N ARG A 134 -24.11 -4.11 5.10
CA ARG A 134 -24.56 -4.37 3.72
C ARG A 134 -23.48 -4.07 2.68
N ILE A 135 -22.74 -2.97 2.85
CA ILE A 135 -21.61 -2.61 1.97
C ILE A 135 -20.53 -3.70 1.99
N VAL A 136 -20.15 -4.17 3.19
CA VAL A 136 -19.11 -5.21 3.35
C VAL A 136 -19.57 -6.54 2.75
N THR A 137 -20.81 -6.96 3.02
CA THR A 137 -21.36 -8.21 2.46
C THR A 137 -21.43 -8.15 0.94
N ALA A 138 -21.99 -7.09 0.36
CA ALA A 138 -22.10 -6.93 -1.10
C ALA A 138 -20.71 -6.90 -1.76
N LYS A 139 -19.72 -6.29 -1.10
CA LYS A 139 -18.33 -6.31 -1.55
C LYS A 139 -17.76 -7.73 -1.56
N SER A 140 -17.96 -8.49 -0.48
CA SER A 140 -17.49 -9.89 -0.39
C SER A 140 -18.10 -10.75 -1.49
N GLU A 141 -19.42 -10.65 -1.70
CA GLU A 141 -20.13 -11.39 -2.74
C GLU A 141 -19.63 -11.03 -4.15
N ALA A 142 -19.36 -9.75 -4.40
CA ALA A 142 -18.78 -9.30 -5.66
C ALA A 142 -17.38 -9.89 -5.87
N VAL A 143 -16.50 -9.85 -4.87
CA VAL A 143 -15.15 -10.43 -4.96
C VAL A 143 -15.21 -11.94 -5.22
N ASP A 144 -16.09 -12.65 -4.51
CA ASP A 144 -16.29 -14.08 -4.70
C ASP A 144 -16.77 -14.43 -6.12
N ALA A 145 -17.65 -13.60 -6.70
CA ALA A 145 -18.15 -13.79 -8.06
C ALA A 145 -17.09 -13.50 -9.14
N HIS A 146 -16.19 -12.54 -8.90
CA HIS A 146 -15.13 -12.16 -9.86
C HIS A 146 -13.89 -13.06 -9.73
N SER A 147 -13.78 -13.86 -8.67
CA SER A 147 -12.68 -14.83 -8.49
C SER A 147 -12.81 -16.01 -9.45
N GLY A 148 -12.30 -15.84 -10.68
CA GLY A 148 -12.34 -16.86 -11.73
C GLY A 148 -11.64 -18.19 -11.37
N LEU A 149 -10.75 -18.18 -10.37
CA LEU A 149 -10.06 -19.37 -9.87
C LEU A 149 -10.89 -20.19 -8.88
N ARG A 150 -11.99 -19.65 -8.35
CA ARG A 150 -12.85 -20.39 -7.41
C ARG A 150 -13.42 -21.65 -8.06
N GLY A 151 -13.70 -21.65 -9.37
CA GLY A 151 -14.22 -22.84 -10.06
C GLY A 151 -13.31 -24.07 -10.01
N ALA A 152 -11.98 -23.87 -9.91
CA ALA A 152 -11.01 -24.97 -9.93
C ALA A 152 -10.71 -25.56 -8.53
N ALA A 153 -10.88 -24.76 -7.46
CA ALA A 153 -10.60 -25.15 -6.08
C ALA A 153 -11.76 -24.80 -5.10
N ALA A 154 -12.99 -24.69 -5.61
CA ALA A 154 -14.18 -24.30 -4.82
C ALA A 154 -14.37 -25.20 -3.60
N THR A 155 -14.13 -26.50 -3.78
CA THR A 155 -14.24 -27.52 -2.74
C THR A 155 -13.24 -27.27 -1.61
N GLU A 156 -12.00 -26.91 -1.92
CA GLU A 156 -11.00 -26.55 -0.91
C GLU A 156 -11.44 -25.30 -0.15
N THR A 157 -11.87 -24.25 -0.86
CA THR A 157 -12.35 -23.01 -0.22
C THR A 157 -13.58 -23.22 0.67
N SER A 158 -14.51 -24.10 0.29
CA SER A 158 -15.66 -24.43 1.14
C SER A 158 -15.23 -25.20 2.38
N THR A 159 -14.28 -26.15 2.26
CA THR A 159 -13.76 -26.84 3.46
C THR A 159 -13.02 -25.91 4.41
N TYR A 160 -12.30 -24.91 3.91
CA TYR A 160 -11.66 -23.90 4.77
C TYR A 160 -12.70 -23.05 5.51
N ALA A 161 -13.79 -22.67 4.84
CA ALA A 161 -14.88 -21.92 5.46
C ALA A 161 -15.61 -22.75 6.54
N GLU A 162 -15.85 -24.03 6.30
CA GLU A 162 -16.46 -24.94 7.29
C GLU A 162 -15.57 -25.10 8.52
N LYS A 163 -14.27 -25.40 8.32
CA LYS A 163 -13.29 -25.46 9.41
C LYS A 163 -13.28 -24.18 10.23
N PHE A 164 -13.35 -23.01 9.58
CA PHE A 164 -13.42 -21.74 10.29
C PHE A 164 -14.70 -21.60 11.12
N ARG A 165 -15.86 -22.04 10.62
CA ARG A 165 -17.12 -22.01 11.38
C ARG A 165 -17.07 -22.89 12.63
N GLU A 166 -16.44 -24.06 12.51
CA GLU A 166 -16.28 -25.06 13.58
C GLU A 166 -15.30 -24.62 14.68
N MET A 167 -14.38 -23.69 14.40
CA MET A 167 -13.44 -23.20 15.40
C MET A 167 -14.13 -22.47 16.57
N ASN A 168 -13.57 -22.63 17.77
CA ASN A 168 -13.93 -21.85 18.96
C ASN A 168 -13.52 -20.38 18.82
N VAL A 169 -14.07 -19.49 19.65
CA VAL A 169 -13.87 -18.03 19.55
C VAL A 169 -12.38 -17.63 19.63
N GLU A 170 -11.65 -18.11 20.62
CA GLU A 170 -10.21 -17.81 20.77
C GLU A 170 -9.38 -18.32 19.57
N ALA A 171 -9.74 -19.50 19.05
CA ALA A 171 -9.09 -20.08 17.88
C ALA A 171 -9.38 -19.25 16.61
N LYS A 172 -10.60 -18.71 16.47
CA LYS A 172 -10.97 -17.80 15.38
C LYS A 172 -10.16 -16.50 15.42
N GLU A 173 -9.95 -15.92 16.58
CA GLU A 173 -9.14 -14.70 16.74
C GLU A 173 -7.66 -14.95 16.39
N ALA A 174 -7.08 -16.05 16.87
CA ALA A 174 -5.70 -16.43 16.51
C ALA A 174 -5.58 -16.73 15.01
N HIS A 175 -6.57 -17.40 14.43
CA HIS A 175 -6.63 -17.69 13.01
C HIS A 175 -6.77 -16.42 12.17
N ALA A 176 -7.62 -15.48 12.58
CA ALA A 176 -7.81 -14.18 11.90
C ALA A 176 -6.51 -13.38 11.86
N ARG A 177 -5.77 -13.29 12.97
CA ARG A 177 -4.46 -12.61 13.01
C ARG A 177 -3.45 -13.22 12.04
N ARG A 178 -3.36 -14.55 12.00
CA ARG A 178 -2.47 -15.24 11.04
C ARG A 178 -2.87 -14.96 9.59
N LEU A 179 -4.17 -15.01 9.29
CA LEU A 179 -4.68 -14.68 7.96
C LEU A 179 -4.36 -13.23 7.57
N GLU A 180 -4.48 -12.27 8.50
CA GLU A 180 -4.13 -10.88 8.23
C GLU A 180 -2.65 -10.70 7.89
N GLU A 181 -1.75 -11.41 8.59
CA GLU A 181 -0.32 -11.42 8.30
C GLU A 181 -0.01 -12.03 6.93
N GLU A 182 -0.65 -13.16 6.60
CA GLU A 182 -0.53 -13.80 5.28
C GLU A 182 -1.06 -12.90 4.17
N VAL A 183 -2.18 -12.22 4.38
CA VAL A 183 -2.76 -11.24 3.45
C VAL A 183 -1.81 -10.05 3.26
N ALA A 184 -1.20 -9.53 4.32
CA ALA A 184 -0.22 -8.45 4.21
C ALA A 184 1.01 -8.87 3.41
N ASN A 185 1.52 -10.09 3.64
CA ASN A 185 2.67 -10.64 2.93
C ASN A 185 2.37 -10.87 1.44
N THR A 186 1.24 -11.49 1.13
CA THR A 186 0.81 -11.71 -0.26
C THR A 186 0.52 -10.40 -0.99
N THR A 187 -0.12 -9.44 -0.33
CA THR A 187 -0.35 -8.09 -0.88
C THR A 187 0.96 -7.39 -1.21
N ARG A 188 1.96 -7.47 -0.31
CA ARG A 188 3.29 -6.89 -0.54
C ARG A 188 4.01 -7.55 -1.71
N TYR A 189 3.85 -8.86 -1.87
CA TYR A 189 4.41 -9.60 -2.99
C TYR A 189 3.72 -9.23 -4.31
N LEU A 190 2.38 -9.22 -4.35
CA LEU A 190 1.59 -8.86 -5.53
C LEU A 190 1.87 -7.43 -6.01
N ARG A 191 2.09 -6.48 -5.10
CA ARG A 191 2.46 -5.09 -5.43
C ARG A 191 3.75 -4.96 -6.26
N ARG A 192 4.59 -6.00 -6.30
CA ARG A 192 5.80 -6.02 -7.15
C ARG A 192 5.47 -6.26 -8.63
N PHE A 193 4.32 -6.87 -8.91
CA PHE A 193 3.89 -7.30 -10.24
C PHE A 193 2.69 -6.51 -10.73
N GLN A 194 1.82 -6.06 -9.83
CA GLN A 194 0.59 -5.37 -10.17
C GLN A 194 0.45 -4.13 -9.30
N GLN A 195 -0.04 -3.05 -9.89
CA GLN A 195 -0.30 -1.81 -9.18
C GLN A 195 -1.69 -1.31 -9.56
N ARG A 196 -2.45 -0.85 -8.56
CA ARG A 196 -3.69 -0.13 -8.82
C ARG A 196 -3.36 1.30 -9.23
N GLU A 197 -3.80 1.68 -10.42
CA GLU A 197 -3.69 3.02 -10.98
C GLU A 197 -5.01 3.78 -10.80
N ILE A 198 -4.89 5.03 -10.36
CA ILE A 198 -5.99 5.99 -10.21
C ILE A 198 -5.84 7.02 -11.30
N ASP A 199 -6.88 7.20 -12.10
CA ASP A 199 -6.89 8.18 -13.17
C ASP A 199 -8.14 9.07 -13.02
N TYR A 200 -8.03 10.31 -13.51
CA TYR A 200 -8.99 11.35 -13.17
C TYR A 200 -9.18 12.36 -14.30
N LEU A 201 -10.41 12.85 -14.42
CA LEU A 201 -10.77 13.92 -15.35
C LEU A 201 -11.58 15.01 -14.61
N PRO A 202 -11.17 16.28 -14.66
CA PRO A 202 -11.99 17.36 -14.14
C PRO A 202 -13.22 17.58 -15.02
N TYR A 203 -14.35 17.90 -14.41
CA TYR A 203 -15.57 18.34 -15.07
C TYR A 203 -16.27 19.41 -14.23
N THR A 204 -17.21 20.14 -14.82
CA THR A 204 -18.03 21.13 -14.13
C THR A 204 -19.46 20.62 -14.06
N ASP A 205 -20.05 20.59 -12.87
CA ASP A 205 -21.45 20.21 -12.70
C ASP A 205 -22.42 21.33 -13.15
N LEU A 206 -23.72 21.02 -13.16
CA LEU A 206 -24.77 21.97 -13.52
C LEU A 206 -24.82 23.21 -12.60
N ASN A 207 -24.26 23.11 -11.39
CA ASN A 207 -24.19 24.19 -10.41
C ASN A 207 -22.93 25.06 -10.60
N GLY A 208 -22.08 24.77 -11.59
CA GLY A 208 -20.85 25.50 -11.85
C GLY A 208 -19.67 25.10 -10.95
N LYS A 209 -19.77 24.02 -10.18
CA LYS A 209 -18.68 23.52 -9.33
C LYS A 209 -17.79 22.57 -10.12
N VAL A 210 -16.48 22.79 -10.03
CA VAL A 210 -15.48 21.88 -10.60
C VAL A 210 -15.33 20.67 -9.69
N ASN A 211 -15.61 19.48 -10.24
CA ASN A 211 -15.43 18.18 -9.60
C ASN A 211 -14.51 17.31 -10.47
N PHE A 212 -14.19 16.12 -9.97
CA PHE A 212 -13.34 15.16 -10.67
C PHE A 212 -14.08 13.83 -10.74
N MET A 213 -14.11 13.24 -11.93
CA MET A 213 -14.49 11.83 -12.09
C MET A 213 -13.22 10.99 -11.99
N TRP A 214 -13.31 9.87 -11.28
CA TRP A 214 -12.19 8.99 -10.96
C TRP A 214 -12.47 7.59 -11.46
N TRP A 215 -11.45 6.93 -12.00
CA TRP A 215 -11.50 5.51 -12.32
C TRP A 215 -10.26 4.80 -11.80
N TYR A 216 -10.45 3.53 -11.47
CA TYR A 216 -9.48 2.69 -10.79
C TYR A 216 -9.25 1.44 -11.62
N GLU A 217 -8.02 1.23 -12.07
CA GLU A 217 -7.63 0.07 -12.87
C GLU A 217 -6.44 -0.65 -12.24
N THR A 218 -6.32 -1.95 -12.48
CA THR A 218 -5.13 -2.71 -12.08
C THR A 218 -4.26 -2.85 -13.31
N ARG A 219 -3.01 -2.38 -13.22
CA ARG A 219 -2.02 -2.51 -14.28
C ARG A 219 -0.90 -3.44 -13.85
N ASP A 220 -0.56 -4.38 -14.73
CA ASP A 220 0.61 -5.22 -14.57
C ASP A 220 1.89 -4.41 -14.83
N VAL A 221 2.75 -4.34 -13.81
CA VAL A 221 4.08 -3.76 -13.90
C VAL A 221 5.02 -4.92 -14.20
N GLN A 222 5.28 -5.17 -15.49
CA GLN A 222 6.39 -6.03 -15.87
C GLN A 222 7.68 -5.36 -15.40
N GLN A 223 8.31 -5.95 -14.38
CA GLN A 223 9.68 -5.59 -14.04
C GLN A 223 10.52 -5.83 -15.30
N ARG A 224 11.13 -4.79 -15.86
CA ARG A 224 12.23 -5.01 -16.79
C ARG A 224 13.28 -5.77 -16.00
N ALA A 225 13.61 -6.98 -16.45
CA ALA A 225 14.52 -7.91 -15.81
C ALA A 225 15.99 -7.40 -15.70
N ASP A 226 16.25 -6.13 -16.03
CA ASP A 226 17.59 -5.55 -16.08
C ASP A 226 18.15 -5.14 -14.71
N GLU A 227 17.33 -5.02 -13.66
CA GLU A 227 17.80 -4.60 -12.32
C GLU A 227 18.17 -5.76 -11.37
N VAL A 228 17.94 -7.03 -11.77
CA VAL A 228 18.31 -8.20 -10.93
C VAL A 228 19.76 -8.64 -11.18
N LEU A 229 20.41 -8.16 -12.24
CA LEU A 229 21.79 -8.53 -12.58
C LEU A 229 22.86 -7.58 -12.03
N THR A 230 22.48 -6.46 -11.41
CA THR A 230 23.46 -5.49 -10.85
C THR A 230 23.82 -5.76 -9.39
N ASP A 231 22.98 -6.45 -8.61
CA ASP A 231 23.26 -6.78 -7.20
C ASP A 231 24.11 -8.06 -7.01
N SER A 232 24.38 -8.83 -8.07
CA SER A 232 25.23 -10.03 -7.99
C SER A 232 26.71 -9.78 -8.34
N SER A 233 27.06 -8.57 -8.77
CA SER A 233 28.43 -8.21 -9.15
C SER A 233 29.24 -7.50 -8.03
N SER A 234 28.59 -7.15 -6.92
CA SER A 234 29.21 -6.45 -5.78
C SER A 234 29.74 -7.37 -4.67
N SER A 235 29.57 -8.70 -4.78
CA SER A 235 30.02 -9.69 -3.78
C SER A 235 31.23 -10.54 -4.22
N LYS A 236 31.90 -10.20 -5.33
CA LYS A 236 33.10 -10.91 -5.82
C LYS A 236 34.39 -10.08 -5.85
N ALA A 237 34.45 -8.94 -5.15
CA ALA A 237 35.62 -8.07 -5.11
C ALA A 237 36.39 -8.08 -3.76
N LEU A 238 36.14 -9.07 -2.89
CA LEU A 238 36.78 -9.20 -1.58
C LEU A 238 37.17 -10.66 -1.29
N ALA A 239 37.96 -11.27 -2.18
CA ALA A 239 38.68 -12.50 -1.91
C ALA A 239 39.77 -12.70 -2.97
N GLY A 240 41.01 -12.28 -2.68
CA GLY A 240 42.14 -12.68 -3.51
C GLY A 240 43.31 -11.70 -3.60
N GLU A 241 43.73 -11.07 -2.52
CA GLU A 241 45.10 -10.55 -2.41
C GLU A 241 45.59 -10.71 -0.97
N GLU A 242 46.16 -11.86 -0.64
CA GLU A 242 47.26 -11.97 0.33
C GLU A 242 47.90 -13.38 0.25
N GLU A 243 49.23 -13.40 0.38
CA GLU A 243 50.14 -14.55 0.54
C GLU A 243 50.54 -15.38 -0.70
N HIS A 244 51.72 -15.09 -1.27
CA HIS A 244 52.93 -15.88 -1.01
C HIS A 244 54.13 -15.36 -1.82
N LYS A 245 55.11 -14.76 -1.13
CA LYS A 245 56.49 -14.64 -1.64
C LYS A 245 57.48 -14.75 -0.48
N ALA A 246 57.92 -15.97 -0.20
CA ALA A 246 59.14 -16.26 0.54
C ALA A 246 59.66 -17.62 0.04
N GLY A 247 60.90 -17.62 -0.46
CA GLY A 247 61.48 -18.73 -1.22
C GLY A 247 62.03 -19.87 -0.36
N SER A 248 62.40 -20.96 -1.04
CA SER A 248 63.59 -21.73 -0.72
C SER A 248 63.94 -22.63 -1.90
N GLN A 249 65.22 -22.64 -2.22
CA GLN A 249 65.93 -23.53 -3.15
C GLN A 249 65.73 -25.01 -2.78
N LEU A 250 65.80 -25.90 -3.78
CA LEU A 250 66.81 -26.96 -3.85
C LEU A 250 66.76 -27.69 -5.20
N GLU A 251 67.96 -27.91 -5.74
CA GLU A 251 68.31 -28.57 -6.99
C GLU A 251 67.97 -30.07 -6.99
N ALA A 252 67.64 -30.62 -8.17
CA ALA A 252 68.20 -31.90 -8.61
C ALA A 252 68.03 -32.06 -10.13
N THR A 253 69.19 -32.23 -10.76
CA THR A 253 69.55 -32.51 -12.15
C THR A 253 68.99 -33.81 -12.77
N THR A 254 69.10 -33.86 -14.11
CA THR A 254 69.16 -35.03 -15.04
C THR A 254 67.81 -35.61 -15.53
N ALA A 255 67.60 -36.01 -16.79
CA ALA A 255 68.40 -36.06 -18.02
C ALA A 255 67.47 -36.36 -19.24
N SER A 256 67.96 -36.01 -20.45
CA SER A 256 67.71 -36.59 -21.79
C SER A 256 66.25 -36.70 -22.28
N THR A 257 65.86 -36.40 -23.52
CA THR A 257 66.41 -36.58 -24.89
C THR A 257 65.35 -35.87 -25.78
N SER A 258 65.58 -35.18 -26.90
CA SER A 258 66.55 -35.26 -27.99
C SER A 258 66.60 -33.90 -28.69
#